data_AF-A0A0B1P765-F1
#
_entry.id   AF-A0A0B1P765-F1
#
_cell.length_a   1.000
_cell.length_b   1.000
_cell.length_c   1.000
_cell.angle_alpha   90.00
_cell.angle_beta   90.00
_cell.angle_gamma   90.00
#
_symmetry.space_group_name_H-M   'P 1'
#
loop_
_entity.id
_entity.type
_entity.pdbx_description
1 polymer ?
#
loop_
_entity_poly.entity_id
_entity_poly.type
_entity_poly.pdbx_seq_one_letter_code
_entity_poly.pdbx_strand_id
1 'polypeptide(L)'
;MHLVTDCKAPTKCRNCGGPHRSDSRNCLARPSRSGPVTKYRLKTIRQMSQREYHAEARAKVAIIRAEAAAINEETPSICPKNNLDIISTNEVDMSEASIDVGTSSEIQL
;
A
#
# COMPACT_ATOMS: atom_id res chain seq x y z
N MET A 1 23.84 -18.60 -35.06
CA MET A 1 22.44 -18.54 -35.55
C MET A 1 21.68 -19.70 -34.94
N HIS A 2 20.89 -19.50 -33.89
CA HIS A 2 20.05 -20.59 -33.36
C HIS A 2 18.89 -20.84 -34.33
N LEU A 3 18.78 -22.07 -34.83
CA LEU A 3 17.69 -22.53 -35.68
C LEU A 3 16.39 -22.46 -34.87
N VAL A 4 15.49 -21.58 -35.29
CA VAL A 4 14.19 -21.27 -34.67
C VAL A 4 13.17 -22.43 -34.85
N THR A 5 13.60 -23.54 -35.46
CA THR A 5 12.69 -24.56 -35.99
C THR A 5 12.09 -25.49 -34.93
N ASP A 6 12.64 -25.53 -33.71
CA ASP A 6 12.21 -26.51 -32.68
C ASP A 6 11.48 -25.86 -31.49
N CYS A 7 10.96 -24.64 -31.65
CA CYS A 7 10.20 -24.01 -30.57
C CYS A 7 8.79 -24.62 -30.47
N LYS A 8 8.58 -25.59 -29.56
CA LYS A 8 7.26 -26.08 -29.12
C LYS A 8 6.44 -25.03 -28.34
N ALA A 9 6.60 -23.74 -28.64
CA ALA A 9 5.78 -22.72 -28.03
C ALA A 9 4.31 -22.95 -28.43
N PRO A 10 3.36 -22.79 -27.50
CA PRO A 10 1.95 -22.89 -27.86
C PRO A 10 1.66 -21.93 -29.01
N THR A 11 1.03 -22.45 -30.07
CA THR A 11 0.57 -21.66 -31.22
C THR A 11 -0.49 -20.64 -30.82
N LYS A 12 -1.07 -20.82 -29.63
CA LYS A 12 -2.06 -19.95 -29.01
C LYS A 12 -1.46 -19.23 -27.81
N CYS A 13 -1.72 -17.93 -27.72
CA CYS A 13 -1.30 -17.12 -26.58
C CYS A 13 -1.94 -17.64 -25.30
N ARG A 14 -1.15 -17.84 -24.23
CA ARG A 14 -1.69 -18.27 -22.92
C ARG A 14 -2.57 -17.20 -22.25
N ASN A 15 -2.34 -15.92 -22.55
CA ASN A 15 -3.01 -14.81 -21.89
C ASN A 15 -4.34 -14.42 -22.58
N CYS A 16 -4.47 -14.65 -23.90
CA CYS A 16 -5.66 -14.26 -24.65
C CYS A 16 -6.21 -15.31 -25.64
N GLY A 17 -5.57 -16.47 -25.77
CA GLY A 17 -6.00 -17.54 -26.68
C GLY A 17 -5.78 -17.28 -28.17
N GLY A 18 -5.33 -16.08 -28.58
CA GLY A 18 -5.16 -15.70 -29.99
C GLY A 18 -4.00 -16.42 -30.71
N PRO A 19 -3.97 -16.40 -32.06
CA PRO A 19 -3.00 -17.13 -32.88
C PRO A 19 -1.64 -16.40 -32.93
N HIS A 20 -1.04 -16.18 -31.77
CA HIS A 20 0.26 -15.52 -31.60
C HIS A 20 0.88 -15.92 -30.26
N ARG A 21 2.17 -15.62 -30.06
CA ARG A 21 2.85 -15.84 -28.78
C ARG A 21 2.52 -14.75 -27.76
N SER A 22 2.52 -15.07 -26.47
CA SER A 22 2.19 -14.12 -25.39
C SER A 22 3.13 -12.91 -25.29
N ASP A 23 4.36 -13.04 -25.79
CA ASP A 23 5.34 -11.95 -25.88
C ASP A 23 5.18 -11.09 -27.15
N SER A 24 4.28 -11.45 -28.07
CA SER A 24 3.99 -10.70 -29.29
C SER A 24 3.40 -9.32 -28.98
N ARG A 25 3.85 -8.29 -29.72
CA ARG A 25 3.26 -6.94 -29.69
C ARG A 25 1.77 -6.92 -30.06
N ASN A 26 1.30 -7.94 -30.77
CA ASN A 26 -0.10 -8.08 -31.18
C ASN A 26 -1.00 -8.61 -30.05
N CYS A 27 -0.42 -9.07 -28.93
CA CYS A 27 -1.20 -9.56 -27.80
C CYS A 27 -1.72 -8.38 -26.95
N LEU A 28 -3.04 -8.18 -26.91
CA LEU A 28 -3.66 -7.15 -26.05
C LEU A 28 -3.44 -7.40 -24.56
N ALA A 29 -3.27 -8.67 -24.16
CA ALA A 29 -2.96 -9.06 -22.79
C ALA A 29 -1.46 -8.98 -22.46
N ARG A 30 -0.61 -8.55 -23.42
CA ARG A 30 0.81 -8.33 -23.16
C ARG A 30 0.95 -7.08 -22.28
N PRO A 31 1.71 -7.16 -21.16
CA PRO A 31 2.06 -5.98 -20.40
C PRO A 31 2.72 -4.92 -21.28
N SER A 32 2.23 -3.68 -21.18
CA SER A 32 2.77 -2.54 -21.96
C SER A 32 4.19 -2.18 -21.56
N ARG A 33 4.60 -2.52 -20.33
CA ARG A 33 5.98 -2.37 -19.84
C ARG A 33 6.62 -3.74 -19.70
N SER A 34 7.79 -3.90 -20.33
CA SER A 34 8.69 -5.01 -20.06
C SER A 34 9.51 -4.74 -18.80
N GLY A 35 9.66 -5.76 -17.95
CA GLY A 35 10.55 -5.75 -16.80
C GLY A 35 9.86 -5.52 -15.45
N PRO A 36 10.59 -5.74 -14.34
CA PRO A 36 10.08 -5.57 -12.99
C PRO A 36 9.75 -4.11 -12.70
N VAL A 37 8.76 -3.89 -11.82
CA VAL A 37 8.41 -2.55 -11.35
C VAL A 37 9.58 -1.96 -10.56
N THR A 38 9.92 -0.69 -10.82
CA THR A 38 11.03 -0.04 -10.11
C THR A 38 10.71 0.16 -8.63
N LYS A 39 11.75 0.10 -7.77
CA LYS A 39 11.62 0.31 -6.31
C LYS A 39 10.92 1.63 -5.96
N TYR A 40 11.21 2.70 -6.70
CA TYR A 40 10.56 4.00 -6.54
C TYR A 40 9.05 3.92 -6.74
N ARG A 41 8.58 3.27 -7.82
CA ARG A 41 7.15 3.11 -8.11
C ARG A 41 6.43 2.30 -7.03
N LEU A 42 7.06 1.22 -6.56
CA LEU A 42 6.52 0.43 -5.46
C LEU A 42 6.39 1.25 -4.16
N LYS A 43 7.39 2.11 -3.87
CA LYS A 43 7.34 3.04 -2.74
C LYS A 43 6.18 4.04 -2.88
N THR A 44 5.99 4.62 -4.06
CA THR A 44 4.87 5.55 -4.32
C THR A 44 3.53 4.87 -4.09
N ILE A 45 3.32 3.67 -4.65
CA ILE A 45 2.06 2.91 -4.48
C ILE A 45 1.80 2.64 -2.99
N ARG A 46 2.82 2.19 -2.25
CA ARG A 46 2.71 1.92 -0.81
C ARG A 46 2.39 3.17 0.00
N GLN A 47 3.00 4.30 -0.31
CA GLN A 47 2.74 5.56 0.39
C GLN A 47 1.31 6.05 0.15
N MET A 48 0.82 5.94 -1.09
CA MET A 48 -0.56 6.33 -1.42
C MET A 48 -1.57 5.48 -0.63
N SER A 49 -1.40 4.15 -0.60
CA SER A 49 -2.30 3.27 0.15
C SER A 49 -2.22 3.50 1.67
N GLN A 50 -1.05 3.84 2.20
CA GLN A 50 -0.89 4.11 3.64
C GLN A 50 -1.65 5.37 4.07
N ARG A 51 -1.66 6.42 3.24
CA ARG A 51 -2.38 7.66 3.54
C ARG A 51 -3.87 7.43 3.72
N GLU A 52 -4.48 6.62 2.84
CA GLU A 52 -5.89 6.25 2.91
C GLU A 52 -6.19 5.46 4.19
N TYR A 53 -5.37 4.45 4.49
CA TYR A 53 -5.50 3.68 5.72
C TYR A 53 -5.44 4.55 6.99
N HIS A 54 -4.49 5.49 7.05
CA HIS A 54 -4.37 6.41 8.19
C HIS A 54 -5.55 7.40 8.29
N ALA A 55 -6.12 7.83 7.16
CA ALA A 55 -7.31 8.68 7.15
C ALA A 55 -8.52 7.93 7.72
N GLU A 56 -8.74 6.70 7.29
CA GLU A 56 -9.82 5.84 7.80
C GLU A 56 -9.65 5.53 9.29
N ALA A 57 -8.44 5.21 9.73
CA ALA A 57 -8.16 4.94 11.14
C ALA A 57 -8.47 6.16 12.01
N ARG A 58 -8.04 7.36 11.58
CA ARG A 58 -8.36 8.62 12.29
C ARG A 58 -9.85 8.91 12.31
N ALA A 59 -10.57 8.68 11.21
CA ALA A 59 -12.02 8.86 11.14
C ALA A 59 -12.74 7.92 12.12
N LYS A 60 -12.35 6.63 12.16
CA LYS A 60 -12.91 5.65 13.10
C LYS A 60 -12.67 6.06 14.56
N VAL A 61 -11.47 6.52 14.89
CA VAL A 61 -11.14 7.02 16.24
C VAL A 61 -11.98 8.26 16.59
N ALA A 62 -12.18 9.18 15.65
CA ALA A 62 -13.00 10.37 15.87
C ALA A 62 -14.47 10.02 16.13
N ILE A 63 -15.03 9.05 15.40
CA ILE A 63 -16.39 8.54 15.61
C ILE A 63 -16.54 7.97 17.02
N ILE A 64 -15.65 7.06 17.42
CA ILE A 64 -15.68 6.46 18.76
C ILE A 64 -15.61 7.52 19.86
N ARG A 65 -14.77 8.55 19.68
CA ARG A 65 -14.66 9.67 20.63
C ARG A 65 -15.94 10.50 20.69
N ALA A 66 -16.59 10.75 19.55
CA ALA A 66 -17.84 11.49 19.49
C ALA A 66 -18.99 10.71 20.15
N GLU A 67 -19.07 9.39 19.90
CA GLU A 67 -20.04 8.50 20.55
C GLU A 67 -19.84 8.47 22.07
N ALA A 68 -18.59 8.35 22.54
CA ALA A 68 -18.27 8.39 23.96
C ALA A 68 -18.64 9.75 24.59
N ALA A 69 -18.41 10.86 23.89
CA ALA A 69 -18.80 12.19 24.37
C ALA A 69 -20.33 12.34 24.46
N ALA A 70 -21.07 11.83 23.47
CA ALA A 70 -22.55 11.88 23.45
C ALA A 70 -23.18 11.08 24.61
N ILE A 71 -22.61 9.92 24.95
CA ILE A 71 -23.08 9.11 26.09
C ILE A 71 -22.89 9.84 27.44
N ASN A 72 -21.89 10.72 27.55
CA ASN A 72 -21.63 11.48 28.77
C ASN A 72 -22.55 12.70 28.96
N GLU A 73 -23.25 13.16 27.92
CA GLU A 73 -24.14 14.34 27.99
C GLU A 73 -25.61 13.99 28.33
N GLU A 74 -26.05 12.74 28.13
CA GLU A 74 -27.45 12.32 28.31
C GLU A 74 -27.81 11.68 29.67
N THR A 75 -26.94 11.70 30.68
CA THR A 75 -27.32 11.19 32.03
C THR A 75 -26.79 12.05 33.20
N PRO A 76 -27.65 12.76 33.97
CA PRO A 76 -27.35 13.08 35.36
C PRO A 76 -27.63 11.83 36.19
N SER A 77 -26.68 10.89 36.26
CA SER A 77 -26.90 9.70 37.08
C SER A 77 -25.63 9.17 37.72
N ILE A 78 -25.78 8.96 39.02
CA ILE A 78 -24.81 8.58 40.05
C ILE A 78 -24.07 7.28 39.66
N CYS A 79 -22.73 7.27 39.81
CA CYS A 79 -21.89 6.09 39.63
C CYS A 79 -22.30 4.92 40.55
N PRO A 80 -22.02 3.68 40.12
CA PRO A 80 -20.89 2.99 40.75
C PRO A 80 -19.89 2.37 39.77
N LYS A 81 -18.64 2.29 40.24
CA LYS A 81 -17.43 1.83 39.54
C LYS A 81 -17.39 0.32 39.40
N ASN A 82 -17.31 -0.20 38.18
CA ASN A 82 -16.87 -1.58 37.95
C ASN A 82 -16.04 -1.71 36.66
N ASN A 83 -14.73 -1.85 36.86
CA ASN A 83 -13.75 -2.52 35.99
C ASN A 83 -13.41 -1.90 34.62
N LEU A 84 -12.41 -1.02 34.65
CA LEU A 84 -11.55 -0.67 33.50
C LEU A 84 -10.49 -1.76 33.34
N ASP A 85 -10.66 -2.65 32.37
CA ASP A 85 -9.54 -3.43 31.84
C ASP A 85 -8.62 -2.47 31.07
N ILE A 86 -7.54 -2.06 31.74
CA ILE A 86 -6.48 -1.22 31.20
C ILE A 86 -5.74 -2.06 30.15
N ILE A 87 -6.17 -1.97 28.89
CA ILE A 87 -5.25 -2.27 27.80
C ILE A 87 -4.32 -1.07 27.73
N SER A 88 -3.17 -1.21 28.39
CA SER A 88 -2.02 -0.31 28.31
C SER A 88 -1.57 -0.21 26.86
N THR A 89 -2.16 0.71 26.11
CA THR A 89 -1.69 1.06 24.77
C THR A 89 -0.39 1.81 24.94
N ASN A 90 0.71 1.11 24.67
CA ASN A 90 2.01 1.72 24.52
C ASN A 90 1.91 2.79 23.43
N GLU A 91 1.92 4.05 23.87
CA GLU A 91 2.04 5.24 23.04
C GLU A 91 3.33 5.12 22.22
N VAL A 92 3.25 4.64 20.98
CA VAL A 92 4.37 4.78 20.05
C VAL A 92 4.23 6.16 19.43
N ASP A 93 4.82 7.15 20.09
CA ASP A 93 5.12 8.45 19.51
C ASP A 93 6.01 8.23 18.29
N MET A 94 5.39 8.21 17.11
CA MET A 94 6.09 8.20 15.83
C MET A 94 6.48 9.63 15.52
N SER A 95 7.50 10.15 16.22
CA SER A 95 8.11 11.41 15.83
C SER A 95 8.70 11.26 14.42
N GLU A 96 8.22 12.07 13.48
CA GLU A 96 8.72 12.10 12.11
C GLU A 96 10.24 12.36 12.12
N ALA A 97 11.02 11.36 11.71
CA ALA A 97 12.44 11.56 11.47
C ALA A 97 12.61 12.46 10.24
N SER A 98 13.00 13.71 10.48
CA SER A 98 13.47 14.63 9.45
C SER A 98 14.71 14.03 8.79
N ILE A 99 14.59 13.63 7.53
CA ILE A 99 15.76 13.32 6.71
C ILE A 99 16.32 14.62 6.16
N ASP A 100 17.33 15.13 6.86
CA ASP A 100 18.17 16.22 6.37
C ASP A 100 18.78 15.81 5.02
N VAL A 101 18.39 16.52 3.95
CA VAL A 101 18.99 16.38 2.63
C VAL A 101 20.32 17.13 2.69
N GLY A 102 21.32 16.45 3.23
CA GLY A 102 22.72 16.82 3.10
C GLY A 102 23.14 16.70 1.64
N THR A 103 23.21 17.84 0.96
CA THR A 103 23.95 17.99 -0.29
C THR A 103 25.42 17.65 0.01
N SER A 104 25.98 16.66 -0.67
CA SER A 104 27.41 16.47 -0.71
C SER A 104 27.80 16.20 -2.16
N SER A 105 28.43 17.22 -2.71
CA SER A 105 29.06 17.27 -4.02
C SER A 105 30.03 16.10 -4.24
N GLU A 106 30.10 15.66 -5.49
CA GLU A 106 31.35 15.42 -6.23
C GLU A 106 32.37 14.45 -5.63
N ILE A 107 32.45 13.23 -6.19
CA ILE A 107 33.76 12.57 -6.42
C ILE A 107 33.79 11.98 -7.83
N GLN A 108 34.82 12.38 -8.55
CA GLN A 108 35.22 12.07 -9.91
C GLN A 108 36.24 10.91 -9.88
N LEU A 109 36.04 9.89 -10.73
CA LEU A 109 37.04 9.15 -11.53
C LEU A 109 36.39 7.99 -12.26
#